data_AF-A0A1F9MC84-F1
#
_entry.id   AF-A0A1F9MC84-F1
#
_cell.length_a   1.000
_cell.length_b   1.000
_cell.length_c   1.000
_cell.angle_alpha   90.00
_cell.angle_beta   90.00
_cell.angle_gamma   90.00
#
_symmetry.space_group_name_H-M   'P 1'
#
loop_
_entity.id
_entity.type
_entity.pdbx_description
1 polymer ?
#
loop_
_entity_poly.entity_id
_entity_poly.type
_entity_poly.pdbx_seq_one_letter_code
_entity_poly.pdbx_strand_id
1 'polypeptide(L)' 'MREHYDFSSMKGEKNPYTARLKQPITIRLDKDTVSYFKLLAGELGMPYQNLINLYLRDCALNHKKLQLTWEP' A
#
# COMPACT_ATOMS: atom_id res chain seq x y z
N MET A 1 1.00 35.79 0.14
CA MET A 1 0.04 34.86 0.81
C MET A 1 -1.04 35.73 1.45
N ARG A 2 -2.33 35.35 1.41
CA ARG A 2 -3.38 36.19 2.02
C ARG A 2 -3.35 36.04 3.55
N GLU A 3 -3.57 37.14 4.27
CA GLU A 3 -3.53 37.19 5.74
C GLU A 3 -4.73 36.52 6.40
N HIS A 4 -5.88 36.46 5.74
CA HIS A 4 -7.07 35.82 6.27
C HIS A 4 -7.89 35.13 5.16
N TYR A 5 -8.35 33.92 5.45
CA TYR A 5 -9.27 33.15 4.61
C TYR A 5 -10.61 33.06 5.34
N ASP A 6 -11.67 33.53 4.70
CA ASP A 6 -13.03 33.37 5.22
C ASP A 6 -13.63 32.04 4.70
N PHE A 7 -13.62 31.02 5.57
CA PHE A 7 -14.10 29.68 5.26
C PHE A 7 -15.63 29.54 5.35
N SER A 8 -16.33 30.58 5.81
CA SER A 8 -17.77 30.57 6.09
C SER A 8 -18.63 30.49 4.83
N SER A 9 -18.12 31.00 3.70
CA SER A 9 -18.80 31.06 2.41
C SER A 9 -18.22 30.12 1.35
N MET A 10 -17.21 29.33 1.74
CA MET A 10 -16.47 28.47 0.80
C MET A 10 -17.19 27.13 0.62
N LYS A 11 -17.69 26.86 -0.60
CA LYS A 11 -18.16 25.51 -0.96
C LYS A 11 -16.95 24.57 -1.04
N GLY A 12 -16.73 23.81 0.02
CA GLY A 12 -15.65 22.81 0.06
C GLY A 12 -15.89 21.71 -0.97
N GLU A 13 -15.07 21.67 -2.01
CA GLU A 13 -15.06 20.58 -2.97
C GLU A 13 -14.25 19.41 -2.38
N LYS A 14 -14.88 18.24 -2.23
CA LYS A 14 -14.21 17.05 -1.71
C LYS A 14 -13.13 16.62 -2.70
N ASN A 15 -11.89 16.47 -2.21
CA ASN A 15 -10.78 16.06 -3.06
C ASN A 15 -11.12 14.73 -3.80
N PRO A 16 -11.21 14.72 -5.14
CA PRO A 16 -11.62 13.54 -5.91
C PRO A 16 -10.62 12.38 -5.82
N TYR A 17 -9.40 12.66 -5.34
CA TYR A 17 -8.34 11.66 -5.17
C TYR A 17 -8.35 10.99 -3.79
N THR A 18 -9.29 11.31 -2.89
CA THR A 18 -9.34 10.67 -1.56
C THR A 18 -9.50 9.15 -1.65
N ALA A 19 -10.16 8.64 -2.69
CA ALA A 19 -10.33 7.20 -2.92
C ALA A 19 -9.02 6.49 -3.34
N ARG A 20 -8.00 7.24 -3.74
CA ARG A 20 -6.70 6.71 -4.18
C ARG A 20 -5.63 6.80 -3.10
N LEU A 21 -5.98 7.33 -1.92
CA LEU A 21 -5.07 7.42 -0.79
C LEU A 21 -4.71 6.01 -0.31
N LYS A 22 -3.40 5.78 -0.10
CA LYS A 22 -2.93 4.55 0.53
C LYS A 22 -3.45 4.53 1.97
N GLN A 23 -4.13 3.46 2.34
CA GLN A 23 -4.49 3.25 3.73
C GLN A 23 -3.27 2.69 4.48
N PRO A 24 -2.78 3.36 5.54
CA PRO A 24 -1.71 2.81 6.36
C PRO A 24 -2.25 1.62 7.15
N ILE A 25 -1.58 0.48 7.02
CA ILE A 25 -1.91 -0.76 7.74
C ILE A 25 -0.67 -1.35 8.38
N THR A 26 -0.85 -1.99 9.53
CA THR A 26 0.20 -2.78 10.18
C THR A 26 -0.06 -4.25 9.88
N ILE A 27 0.84 -4.90 9.15
CA ILE A 27 0.79 -6.33 8.85
C ILE A 27 1.93 -7.01 9.61
N ARG A 28 1.65 -8.14 10.27
CA ARG A 28 2.68 -9.02 10.81
C ARG A 28 3.19 -9.92 9.70
N LEU A 29 4.49 -9.90 9.49
CA LEU A 29 5.19 -10.72 8.50
C LEU A 29 6.33 -11.46 9.20
N ASP A 30 6.63 -12.65 8.70
CA ASP A 30 7.77 -13.43 9.20
C ASP A 30 9.09 -12.73 8.87
N LYS A 31 10.11 -12.94 9.72
CA LYS A 31 11.44 -12.34 9.54
C LYS A 31 12.05 -12.70 8.19
N ASP A 32 11.83 -13.93 7.73
CA ASP A 32 12.41 -14.43 6.48
C ASP A 32 11.77 -13.76 5.28
N THR A 33 10.45 -13.59 5.29
CA THR A 33 9.71 -12.85 4.25
C THR A 33 10.19 -11.40 4.15
N VAL A 34 10.37 -10.72 5.28
CA VAL A 34 10.89 -9.35 5.31
C VAL A 34 12.31 -9.28 4.76
N SER A 35 13.15 -10.26 5.10
CA SER A 35 14.55 -10.32 4.64
C SER A 35 14.63 -10.55 3.13
N TYR A 36 13.81 -11.45 2.59
CA TYR A 36 13.68 -11.70 1.15
C TYR A 36 13.31 -10.41 0.39
N PHE A 37 12.26 -9.71 0.83
CA PHE A 37 11.84 -8.47 0.18
C PHE A 37 12.84 -7.33 0.31
N LYS A 38 13.67 -7.30 1.37
CA LYS A 38 14.76 -6.32 1.52
C LYS A 38 15.90 -6.56 0.54
N LEU A 39 16.27 -7.82 0.30
CA LEU A 39 17.29 -8.16 -0.70
C LEU A 39 16.81 -7.79 -2.10
N LEU A 40 15.58 -8.20 -2.45
CA LEU A 40 14.96 -7.91 -3.74
C LEU A 40 14.78 -6.39 -3.97
N ALA A 41 14.44 -5.65 -2.92
CA ALA A 41 14.41 -4.18 -2.92
C ALA A 41 15.76 -3.55 -3.24
N GLY A 42 16.85 -4.13 -2.72
CA GLY A 42 18.23 -3.68 -2.99
C GLY A 42 18.61 -3.83 -4.47
N GLU A 43 18.21 -4.94 -5.10
CA GLU A 43 18.47 -5.21 -6.51
C GLU A 43 17.68 -4.28 -7.44
N LEU A 44 16.41 -4.01 -7.10
CA LEU A 44 15.50 -3.21 -7.93
C LEU A 44 15.54 -1.71 -7.63
N GLY A 45 16.27 -1.29 -6.59
CA GLY A 45 16.38 0.12 -6.18
C GLY A 45 15.07 0.72 -5.66
N MET A 46 14.15 -0.10 -5.12
CA MET A 46 12.84 0.32 -4.65
C MET A 46 12.64 -0.04 -3.16
N PRO A 47 11.92 0.76 -2.36
CA PRO A 47 11.60 0.37 -0.98
C PRO A 47 10.83 -0.96 -0.90
N TYR A 48 11.24 -1.84 0.02
CA TYR A 48 10.62 -3.16 0.19
C TYR A 48 9.12 -3.08 0.50
N GLN A 49 8.64 -2.03 1.19
CA GLN A 49 7.21 -1.85 1.46
C GLN A 49 6.40 -1.61 0.17
N ASN A 50 6.95 -0.85 -0.78
CA ASN A 50 6.30 -0.64 -2.07
C ASN A 50 6.25 -1.96 -2.86
N LEU A 51 7.34 -2.73 -2.79
CA LEU A 51 7.43 -4.01 -3.49
C LEU A 51 6.41 -5.03 -2.95
N ILE A 52 6.30 -5.17 -1.63
CA ILE A 52 5.26 -5.99 -0.99
C ILE A 52 3.86 -5.58 -1.49
N ASN A 53 3.58 -4.27 -1.52
CA ASN A 53 2.29 -3.77 -1.99
C ASN A 53 2.03 -4.09 -3.48
N LEU A 54 3.06 -4.02 -4.33
CA LEU A 54 2.93 -4.40 -5.75
C LEU A 54 2.64 -5.89 -5.92
N TYR A 55 3.31 -6.76 -5.15
CA TYR A 55 3.04 -8.20 -5.18
C TYR A 55 1.64 -8.55 -4.65
N LEU A 56 1.17 -7.87 -3.60
CA LEU A 56 -0.20 -8.04 -3.12
C LEU A 56 -1.23 -7.58 -4.16
N ARG A 57 -0.94 -6.48 -4.87
CA ARG A 57 -1.80 -6.03 -5.98
C ARG A 57 -1.83 -7.04 -7.12
N ASP A 58 -0.69 -7.58 -7.52
CA ASP A 58 -0.59 -8.62 -8.54
C ASP A 58 -1.37 -9.89 -8.12
N CYS A 59 -1.25 -10.29 -6.85
CA CYS A 59 -2.00 -11.40 -6.28
C CYS A 59 -3.53 -11.21 -6.42
N ALA A 60 -4.01 -10.00 -6.11
CA ALA A 60 -5.42 -9.65 -6.24
C ALA A 60 -5.89 -9.59 -7.70
N LEU A 61 -5.08 -9.02 -8.59
CA LEU A 61 -5.39 -8.94 -10.03
C LEU A 61 -5.45 -10.31 -10.69
N ASN A 62 -4.55 -11.21 -10.31
CA ASN A 62 -4.52 -12.58 -10.82
C ASN A 62 -5.47 -13.54 -10.07
N HIS A 63 -6.28 -13.01 -9.14
CA HIS A 63 -7.19 -13.79 -8.30
C HIS A 63 -6.53 -15.03 -7.66
N LYS A 64 -5.25 -14.90 -7.25
CA LYS A 64 -4.53 -16.01 -6.64
C LYS A 64 -5.22 -16.39 -5.34
N LYS A 65 -5.69 -17.62 -5.26
CA LYS A 65 -6.26 -18.18 -4.04
C LYS A 65 -5.21 -19.05 -3.36
N LEU A 66 -5.13 -18.93 -2.04
CA LEU A 66 -4.27 -19.80 -1.25
C LEU A 66 -4.78 -21.23 -1.39
N GLN A 67 -3.94 -22.11 -1.97
CA GLN A 67 -4.21 -23.54 -2.00
C GLN A 67 -3.63 -24.14 -0.72
N LEU A 68 -4.46 -24.25 0.31
CA LEU A 68 -4.12 -24.95 1.54
C LEU A 68 -4.42 -26.45 1.35
N THR A 69 -3.49 -27.18 0.73
CA THR A 69 -3.46 -28.64 0.88
C THR A 69 -2.82 -28.94 2.23
N TRP A 70 -3.64 -29.05 3.26
CA TRP A 70 -3.19 -29.64 4.52
C TRP A 70 -3.00 -31.14 4.28
N GLU A 71 -1.76 -31.58 4.13
CA GLU A 71 -1.44 -33.01 4.23
C GLU A 71 -1.53 -33.40 5.72
N PRO A 72 -2.25 -34.48 6.07
CA PRO A 72 -2.39 -34.96 7.44
C PRO A 72 -1.09 -35.51 8.03
#